data_AF-A0A430A8F5-F1
#
_entry.id   AF-A0A430A8F5-F1
#
_cell.length_a   1.000
_cell.length_b   1.000
_cell.length_c   1.000
_cell.angle_alpha   90.00
_cell.angle_beta   90.00
_cell.angle_gamma   90.00
#
_symmetry.space_group_name_H-M   'P 1'
#
loop_
_entity.id
_entity.type
_entity.pdbx_description
1 polymer ?
#
loop_
_entity_poly.entity_id
_entity_poly.type
_entity_poly.pdbx_seq_one_letter_code
_entity_poly.pdbx_strand_id
1 'polypeptide(L)'
;MKKINLLTVAVLASTMVGGVVASAANTAPDKLDTNAHVKFVQDTDPGEKPEKPTDPEGGGVIDPGNPGEGGGETPSEKAPLMINFAPNFEFGEVAIKSGDVQVPAISQIKDDKGNDVAHFVQVQDNRGTHKGWNLSLTTSEFAAEDGSKLEDASISLSEVTAFGDSEGVATTEASQTINFPQTSVAVMTAAEKAGEGVWTAKFGKNASLAQDGENKVNSNVKLNLSAKDMTKVSATDYNSTLTWNLAGTPTFAASATPAV
;
A
#
# COMPACT_ATOMS: atom_id res chain seq x y z
N MET A 1 -53.88 87.51 -40.12
CA MET A 1 -54.85 87.97 -39.10
C MET A 1 -54.88 86.93 -37.98
N LYS A 2 -54.91 87.45 -36.74
CA LYS A 2 -55.14 86.88 -35.39
C LYS A 2 -55.29 85.35 -35.17
N LYS A 3 -54.59 84.92 -34.12
CA LYS A 3 -54.62 83.64 -33.37
C LYS A 3 -56.03 83.29 -32.86
N ILE A 4 -56.29 81.99 -32.58
CA ILE A 4 -57.04 81.48 -31.40
C ILE A 4 -56.80 79.96 -31.25
N ASN A 5 -56.50 79.53 -30.03
CA ASN A 5 -56.37 78.14 -29.53
C ASN A 5 -57.75 77.61 -29.06
N LEU A 6 -57.90 76.28 -28.93
CA LEU A 6 -58.55 75.50 -27.84
C LEU A 6 -59.02 74.13 -28.38
N LEU A 7 -58.58 72.95 -27.89
CA LEU A 7 -58.78 72.23 -26.61
C LEU A 7 -59.69 70.99 -26.83
N THR A 8 -59.20 69.82 -26.40
CA THR A 8 -59.96 68.76 -25.66
C THR A 8 -60.55 67.53 -26.41
N VAL A 9 -59.81 66.41 -26.29
CA VAL A 9 -60.17 65.09 -25.68
C VAL A 9 -61.06 64.05 -26.41
N ALA A 10 -60.59 62.79 -26.26
CA ALA A 10 -61.26 61.46 -26.27
C ALA A 10 -61.73 60.90 -27.62
N VAL A 11 -61.06 59.91 -28.21
CA VAL A 11 -60.95 58.47 -27.85
C VAL A 11 -61.99 57.60 -28.58
N LEU A 12 -61.42 56.81 -29.51
CA LEU A 12 -61.76 55.45 -29.97
C LEU A 12 -63.06 55.17 -30.76
N ALA A 13 -62.91 55.19 -32.08
CA ALA A 13 -63.26 54.10 -33.01
C ALA A 13 -62.19 54.18 -34.13
N SER A 14 -61.57 53.13 -34.69
CA SER A 14 -62.12 51.93 -35.29
C SER A 14 -60.96 51.08 -35.86
N THR A 15 -61.13 49.77 -35.80
CA THR A 15 -60.63 48.69 -36.70
C THR A 15 -59.58 48.97 -37.80
N MET A 16 -58.54 48.12 -37.75
CA MET A 16 -57.81 47.43 -38.84
C MET A 16 -56.89 48.23 -39.78
N VAL A 17 -55.62 47.82 -39.85
CA VAL A 17 -54.93 47.20 -41.01
C VAL A 17 -53.41 47.39 -40.89
N GLY A 18 -52.66 46.27 -40.94
CA GLY A 18 -51.41 46.18 -41.69
C GLY A 18 -50.16 46.85 -41.12
N GLY A 19 -49.55 46.27 -40.09
CA GLY A 19 -48.12 46.39 -39.85
C GLY A 19 -47.51 45.00 -39.88
N VAL A 20 -46.76 44.67 -40.94
CA VAL A 20 -45.92 43.48 -40.96
C VAL A 20 -44.82 43.73 -39.92
N VAL A 21 -45.02 43.29 -38.69
CA VAL A 21 -43.90 43.10 -37.77
C VAL A 21 -43.13 41.91 -38.35
N ALA A 22 -42.05 42.21 -39.06
CA ALA A 22 -40.99 41.24 -39.20
C ALA A 22 -40.49 40.97 -37.79
N SER A 23 -41.02 39.92 -37.15
CA SER A 23 -40.37 39.31 -36.01
C SER A 23 -39.03 38.82 -36.53
N ALA A 24 -37.97 39.60 -36.30
CA ALA A 24 -36.64 39.05 -36.28
C ALA A 24 -36.69 37.96 -35.21
N ALA A 25 -36.84 36.70 -35.64
CA ALA A 25 -36.63 35.56 -34.78
C ALA A 25 -35.17 35.65 -34.36
N ASN A 26 -34.93 36.26 -33.20
CA ASN A 26 -33.65 36.23 -32.55
C ASN A 26 -33.53 34.81 -31.99
N THR A 27 -33.27 33.82 -32.85
CA THR A 27 -32.80 32.51 -32.42
C THR A 27 -31.41 32.73 -31.85
N ALA A 28 -31.36 33.07 -30.56
CA ALA A 28 -30.16 32.94 -29.78
C ALA A 28 -29.64 31.51 -29.98
N PRO A 29 -28.32 31.29 -30.11
CA PRO A 29 -27.79 29.94 -30.21
C PRO A 29 -28.27 29.15 -28.98
N ASP A 30 -29.11 28.15 -29.22
CA ASP A 30 -29.78 27.32 -28.22
C ASP A 30 -28.89 26.14 -27.75
N LYS A 31 -27.69 26.03 -28.34
CA LYS A 31 -26.62 25.12 -27.92
C LYS A 31 -25.26 25.80 -28.01
N LEU A 32 -24.44 25.56 -26.98
CA LEU A 32 -23.03 25.90 -26.93
C LEU A 32 -22.29 24.65 -26.46
N ASP A 33 -21.55 24.02 -27.36
CA ASP A 33 -20.68 22.90 -27.02
C ASP A 33 -19.36 23.43 -26.46
N THR A 34 -18.91 22.89 -25.33
CA THR A 34 -17.62 23.19 -24.73
C THR A 34 -16.80 21.91 -24.57
N ASN A 35 -15.49 22.04 -24.48
CA ASN A 35 -14.57 20.91 -24.30
C ASN A 35 -13.85 21.03 -22.95
N ALA A 36 -13.70 19.92 -22.26
CA ALA A 36 -12.78 19.77 -21.12
C ALA A 36 -11.67 18.77 -21.53
N HIS A 37 -10.41 19.07 -21.20
CA HIS A 37 -9.26 18.22 -21.53
C HIS A 37 -8.29 18.16 -20.35
N VAL A 38 -7.86 16.95 -20.00
CA VAL A 38 -6.76 16.67 -19.07
C VAL A 38 -5.90 15.56 -19.67
N LYS A 39 -4.57 15.67 -19.55
CA LYS A 39 -3.62 14.62 -19.93
C LYS A 39 -2.95 14.09 -18.67
N PHE A 40 -3.09 12.80 -18.41
CA PHE A 40 -2.35 12.12 -17.35
C PHE A 40 -1.08 11.49 -17.92
N VAL A 41 -0.03 11.50 -17.11
CA VAL A 41 1.26 10.87 -17.40
C VAL A 41 1.66 10.04 -16.20
N GLN A 42 2.43 8.98 -16.43
CA GLN A 42 2.99 8.17 -15.36
C GLN A 42 3.98 9.01 -14.54
N ASP A 43 4.02 8.75 -13.25
CA ASP A 43 5.04 9.33 -12.38
C ASP A 43 6.39 8.68 -12.68
N THR A 44 7.26 9.39 -13.40
CA THR A 44 8.58 8.89 -13.77
C THR A 44 9.69 9.80 -13.28
N ASP A 45 9.45 10.58 -12.22
CA ASP A 45 10.46 11.51 -11.70
C ASP A 45 11.59 10.73 -11.02
N PRO A 46 12.80 10.68 -11.60
CA PRO A 46 13.90 9.94 -11.00
C PRO A 46 14.64 10.76 -9.91
N GLY A 47 14.30 12.05 -9.73
CA GLY A 47 15.05 12.98 -8.89
C GLY A 47 14.43 13.30 -7.54
N GLU A 48 13.15 12.98 -7.35
CA GLU A 48 12.48 13.15 -6.06
C GLU A 48 12.68 11.93 -5.15
N LYS A 49 12.88 12.18 -3.86
CA LYS A 49 12.89 11.12 -2.86
C LYS A 49 11.49 10.51 -2.76
N PRO A 50 11.37 9.18 -2.62
CA PRO A 50 10.08 8.57 -2.37
C PRO A 50 9.38 9.14 -1.16
N GLU A 51 8.06 9.10 -1.18
CA GLU A 51 7.25 9.45 -0.02
C GLU A 51 7.59 8.51 1.13
N LYS A 52 7.68 9.07 2.34
CA LYS A 52 7.93 8.25 3.53
C LYS A 52 6.73 7.32 3.76
N PRO A 53 6.97 6.07 4.22
CA PRO A 53 5.90 5.15 4.56
C PRO A 53 5.04 5.71 5.69
N THR A 54 3.79 5.26 5.78
CA THR A 54 2.86 5.65 6.84
C THR A 54 2.42 4.45 7.65
N ASP A 55 2.17 4.66 8.95
CA ASP A 55 1.58 3.63 9.80
C ASP A 55 0.20 3.24 9.26
N PRO A 56 -0.04 1.96 8.93
CA PRO A 56 -1.35 1.49 8.47
C PRO A 56 -2.50 1.71 9.47
N GLU A 57 -2.23 1.98 10.75
CA GLU A 57 -3.26 2.31 11.76
C GLU A 57 -3.42 3.81 12.05
N GLY A 58 -2.75 4.68 11.27
CA GLY A 58 -2.90 6.13 11.39
C GLY A 58 -2.05 6.80 12.48
N GLY A 59 -1.02 6.10 12.98
CA GLY A 59 -0.04 6.64 13.93
C GLY A 59 0.77 7.82 13.38
N GLY A 60 0.99 7.88 12.05
CA GLY A 60 1.70 8.97 11.39
C GLY A 60 2.65 8.47 10.31
N VAL A 61 3.65 9.29 10.00
CA VAL A 61 4.72 8.90 9.07
C VAL A 61 5.73 8.02 9.80
N ILE A 62 6.26 7.01 9.12
CA ILE A 62 7.35 6.15 9.59
C ILE A 62 8.66 6.71 9.05
N ASP A 63 9.63 6.90 9.93
CA ASP A 63 11.02 6.97 9.48
C ASP A 63 11.53 5.54 9.41
N PRO A 64 11.85 5.00 8.21
CA PRO A 64 12.40 3.65 8.08
C PRO A 64 13.76 3.49 8.78
N GLY A 65 14.32 4.60 9.29
CA GLY A 65 15.58 4.65 10.00
C GLY A 65 16.78 4.45 9.08
N ASN A 66 17.98 4.50 9.64
CA ASN A 66 19.16 4.02 8.94
C ASN A 66 19.08 2.49 8.74
N PRO A 67 19.84 1.88 7.82
CA PRO A 67 19.89 0.43 7.68
C PRO A 67 20.16 -0.24 9.04
N GLY A 68 19.22 -1.06 9.52
CA GLY A 68 19.25 -1.68 10.84
C GLY A 68 18.28 -1.11 11.89
N GLU A 69 17.59 0.00 11.60
CA GLU A 69 16.58 0.60 12.48
C GLU A 69 15.15 0.21 12.04
N GLY A 70 14.81 -1.08 12.16
CA GLY A 70 13.44 -1.59 12.01
C GLY A 70 12.88 -1.78 10.60
N GLY A 71 13.59 -1.33 9.56
CA GLY A 71 13.26 -1.60 8.17
C GLY A 71 14.46 -1.78 7.25
N GLY A 72 14.19 -2.25 6.04
CA GLY A 72 15.14 -2.22 4.93
C GLY A 72 15.28 -0.79 4.37
N GLU A 73 16.37 -0.56 3.63
CA GLU A 73 16.60 0.72 2.95
C GLU A 73 15.45 1.07 2.01
N THR A 74 14.93 2.28 2.14
CA THR A 74 13.99 2.81 1.15
C THR A 74 14.72 3.12 -0.14
N PRO A 75 14.09 2.89 -1.32
CA PRO A 75 14.71 3.26 -2.58
C PRO A 75 15.14 4.72 -2.61
N SER A 76 16.31 5.01 -3.19
CA SER A 76 16.83 6.38 -3.27
C SER A 76 16.12 7.23 -4.31
N GLU A 77 15.45 6.59 -5.28
CA GLU A 77 14.76 7.21 -6.40
C GLU A 77 13.30 6.73 -6.43
N LYS A 78 12.39 7.64 -6.78
CA LYS A 78 11.00 7.32 -6.98
C LYS A 78 10.83 6.47 -8.23
N ALA A 79 9.96 5.47 -8.14
CA ALA A 79 9.50 4.71 -9.29
C ALA A 79 7.98 4.55 -9.23
N PRO A 80 7.30 4.51 -10.40
CA PRO A 80 5.84 4.42 -10.43
C PRO A 80 5.29 3.09 -9.89
N LEU A 81 6.10 2.04 -9.78
CA LEU A 81 5.80 0.85 -8.98
C LEU A 81 7.01 0.54 -8.11
N MET A 82 6.84 0.55 -6.80
CA MET A 82 7.95 0.32 -5.86
C MET A 82 7.50 -0.22 -4.51
N ILE A 83 8.45 -0.82 -3.78
CA ILE A 83 8.30 -1.13 -2.36
C ILE A 83 8.72 0.12 -1.59
N ASN A 84 7.79 0.72 -0.84
CA ASN A 84 8.04 1.90 -0.03
C ASN A 84 8.67 1.51 1.30
N PHE A 85 8.32 0.35 1.84
CA PHE A 85 8.84 -0.14 3.12
C PHE A 85 8.79 -1.65 3.18
N ALA A 86 9.80 -2.25 3.79
CA ALA A 86 9.76 -3.64 4.22
C ALA A 86 10.46 -3.77 5.58
N PRO A 87 9.95 -4.61 6.49
CA PRO A 87 10.45 -4.67 7.86
C PRO A 87 11.68 -5.58 7.97
N ASN A 88 12.56 -5.27 8.92
CA ASN A 88 13.46 -6.27 9.49
C ASN A 88 12.70 -7.08 10.55
N PHE A 89 13.16 -8.30 10.83
CA PHE A 89 12.64 -9.10 11.94
C PHE A 89 13.79 -9.44 12.90
N GLU A 90 13.75 -8.83 14.09
CA GLU A 90 14.67 -9.10 15.19
C GLU A 90 13.98 -9.99 16.22
N PHE A 91 14.67 -11.01 16.72
CA PHE A 91 14.10 -11.97 17.69
C PHE A 91 14.79 -11.92 19.05
N GLY A 92 15.85 -11.12 19.20
CA GLY A 92 16.57 -10.93 20.45
C GLY A 92 17.32 -12.18 20.90
N GLU A 93 17.62 -12.25 22.20
CA GLU A 93 18.37 -13.36 22.78
C GLU A 93 17.47 -14.56 23.10
N VAL A 94 17.88 -15.74 22.66
CA VAL A 94 17.16 -16.99 22.89
C VAL A 94 18.06 -17.96 23.65
N ALA A 95 17.68 -18.30 24.88
CA ALA A 95 18.40 -19.29 25.67
C ALA A 95 18.31 -20.69 25.02
N ILE A 96 19.45 -21.35 24.88
CA ILE A 96 19.54 -22.74 24.40
C ILE A 96 18.83 -23.64 25.41
N LYS A 97 17.82 -24.38 24.95
CA LYS A 97 17.03 -25.31 25.77
C LYS A 97 16.53 -26.48 24.93
N SER A 98 16.16 -27.58 25.59
CA SER A 98 15.53 -28.72 24.93
C SER A 98 14.09 -28.40 24.51
N GLY A 99 13.71 -28.81 23.30
CA GLY A 99 12.33 -28.69 22.79
C GLY A 99 12.15 -27.58 21.78
N ASP A 100 10.95 -27.51 21.21
CA ASP A 100 10.58 -26.46 20.24
C ASP A 100 10.49 -25.10 20.93
N VAL A 101 10.88 -24.05 20.22
CA VAL A 101 10.86 -22.67 20.70
C VAL A 101 10.17 -21.78 19.68
N GLN A 102 9.26 -20.93 20.15
CA GLN A 102 8.71 -19.84 19.37
C GLN A 102 9.13 -18.52 19.99
N VAL A 103 9.64 -17.61 19.18
CA VAL A 103 10.17 -16.33 19.64
C VAL A 103 9.45 -15.21 18.88
N PRO A 104 8.70 -14.32 19.56
CA PRO A 104 8.06 -13.20 18.89
C PRO A 104 9.10 -12.18 18.43
N ALA A 105 8.86 -11.53 17.29
CA ALA A 105 9.75 -10.49 16.80
C ALA A 105 9.63 -9.22 17.64
N ILE A 106 10.76 -8.58 17.93
CA ILE A 106 10.84 -7.25 18.52
C ILE A 106 10.38 -6.23 17.48
N SER A 107 9.44 -5.37 17.88
CA SER A 107 9.01 -4.22 17.09
C SER A 107 10.08 -3.15 17.15
N GLN A 108 10.77 -2.94 16.03
CA GLN A 108 11.78 -1.89 15.87
C GLN A 108 11.25 -0.66 15.12
N ILE A 109 10.00 -0.71 14.64
CA ILE A 109 9.38 0.35 13.84
C ILE A 109 8.72 1.36 14.76
N LYS A 110 8.97 2.65 14.52
CA LYS A 110 8.35 3.75 15.25
C LYS A 110 7.68 4.75 14.31
N ASP A 111 6.53 5.27 14.73
CA ASP A 111 5.91 6.42 14.09
C ASP A 111 6.61 7.74 14.47
N ASP A 112 6.19 8.84 13.83
CA ASP A 112 6.68 10.20 14.09
C ASP A 112 6.43 10.71 15.53
N LYS A 113 5.61 10.02 16.32
CA LYS A 113 5.36 10.28 17.74
C LYS A 113 6.17 9.37 18.65
N GLY A 114 6.94 8.43 18.10
CA GLY A 114 7.77 7.47 18.84
C GLY A 114 7.02 6.23 19.34
N ASN A 115 5.76 6.01 18.92
CA ASN A 115 5.01 4.81 19.27
C ASN A 115 5.51 3.62 18.46
N ASP A 116 5.55 2.44 19.08
CA ASP A 116 5.87 1.19 18.38
C ASP A 116 4.75 0.77 17.43
N VAL A 117 5.14 0.36 16.23
CA VAL A 117 4.23 0.01 15.14
C VAL A 117 4.43 -1.46 14.77
N ALA A 118 3.33 -2.20 14.59
CA ALA A 118 3.39 -3.58 14.17
C ALA A 118 4.06 -3.72 12.79
N HIS A 119 4.88 -4.76 12.62
CA HIS A 119 5.53 -5.05 11.34
C HIS A 119 4.56 -5.01 10.16
N PHE A 120 4.97 -4.33 9.09
CA PHE A 120 4.21 -4.22 7.85
C PHE A 120 5.15 -4.08 6.66
N VAL A 121 4.64 -4.33 5.45
CA VAL A 121 5.31 -4.06 4.18
C VAL A 121 4.38 -3.19 3.32
N GLN A 122 4.94 -2.19 2.65
CA GLN A 122 4.17 -1.20 1.88
C GLN A 122 4.67 -1.12 0.43
N VAL A 123 3.72 -1.08 -0.50
CA VAL A 123 3.90 -0.98 -1.95
C VAL A 123 3.16 0.25 -2.45
N GLN A 124 3.74 0.95 -3.43
CA GLN A 124 3.11 2.06 -4.12
C GLN A 124 3.01 1.74 -5.62
N ASP A 125 1.83 1.91 -6.21
CA ASP A 125 1.58 1.78 -7.66
C ASP A 125 0.84 3.00 -8.22
N ASN A 126 1.63 3.91 -8.81
CA ASN A 126 1.16 5.11 -9.51
C ASN A 126 1.35 4.98 -11.04
N ARG A 127 1.38 3.75 -11.57
CA ARG A 127 1.56 3.52 -13.01
C ARG A 127 0.35 3.97 -13.84
N GLY A 128 -0.86 3.93 -13.26
CA GLY A 128 -2.12 4.15 -13.98
C GLY A 128 -2.38 3.13 -15.10
N THR A 129 -1.70 1.98 -15.04
CA THR A 129 -1.84 0.91 -16.05
C THR A 129 -2.89 -0.12 -15.67
N HIS A 130 -3.37 -0.10 -14.41
CA HIS A 130 -4.33 -1.06 -13.88
C HIS A 130 -3.91 -2.53 -14.02
N LYS A 131 -2.61 -2.85 -14.14
CA LYS A 131 -2.12 -4.23 -14.41
C LYS A 131 -1.99 -5.13 -13.19
N GLY A 132 -2.15 -4.58 -11.98
CA GLY A 132 -1.86 -5.29 -10.73
C GLY A 132 -0.36 -5.55 -10.52
N TRP A 133 -0.03 -6.22 -9.43
CA TRP A 133 1.34 -6.56 -9.03
C TRP A 133 1.36 -7.73 -8.04
N ASN A 134 2.53 -8.34 -7.86
CA ASN A 134 2.75 -9.39 -6.87
C ASN A 134 3.99 -9.07 -6.03
N LEU A 135 3.80 -9.02 -4.71
CA LEU A 135 4.87 -8.94 -3.72
C LEU A 135 5.12 -10.33 -3.14
N SER A 136 6.37 -10.78 -3.22
CA SER A 136 6.80 -12.08 -2.69
C SER A 136 8.08 -11.97 -1.87
N LEU A 137 8.31 -12.94 -1.01
CA LEU A 137 9.50 -13.03 -0.16
C LEU A 137 10.33 -14.26 -0.54
N THR A 138 11.64 -14.05 -0.66
CA THR A 138 12.66 -15.09 -0.75
C THR A 138 13.52 -15.00 0.50
N THR A 139 13.91 -16.14 1.08
CA THR A 139 14.74 -16.20 2.27
C THR A 139 15.98 -17.05 2.03
N SER A 140 17.13 -16.61 2.55
CA SER A 140 18.33 -17.44 2.58
C SER A 140 18.26 -18.50 3.67
N GLU A 141 19.30 -19.30 3.79
CA GLU A 141 19.49 -20.15 4.96
C GLU A 141 19.65 -19.26 6.21
N PHE A 142 19.20 -19.76 7.35
CA PHE A 142 19.38 -19.12 8.65
C PHE A 142 20.64 -19.71 9.29
N ALA A 143 21.74 -18.95 9.26
CA ALA A 143 23.07 -19.47 9.53
C ALA A 143 23.93 -18.53 10.38
N ALA A 144 24.85 -19.11 11.15
CA ALA A 144 25.90 -18.40 11.86
C ALA A 144 27.13 -18.21 10.98
N GLU A 145 28.02 -17.28 11.37
CA GLU A 145 29.27 -17.01 10.65
C GLU A 145 30.22 -18.23 10.60
N ASP A 146 30.14 -19.10 11.62
CA ASP A 146 30.91 -20.34 11.69
C ASP A 146 30.40 -21.46 10.74
N GLY A 147 29.30 -21.21 10.02
CA GLY A 147 28.67 -22.12 9.08
C GLY A 147 27.60 -23.04 9.68
N SER A 148 27.34 -22.95 10.98
CA SER A 148 26.21 -23.64 11.62
C SER A 148 24.88 -23.14 11.05
N LYS A 149 23.90 -24.03 10.89
CA LYS A 149 22.60 -23.72 10.27
C LYS A 149 21.44 -24.17 11.15
N LEU A 150 20.36 -23.40 11.11
CA LEU A 150 19.04 -23.84 11.60
C LEU A 150 18.33 -24.53 10.43
N GLU A 151 18.26 -25.85 10.47
CA GLU A 151 17.78 -26.69 9.37
C GLU A 151 16.26 -26.66 9.22
N ASP A 152 15.54 -26.49 10.33
CA ASP A 152 14.07 -26.56 10.37
C ASP A 152 13.43 -25.23 10.84
N ALA A 153 14.17 -24.12 10.74
CA ALA A 153 13.69 -22.80 11.13
C ALA A 153 12.64 -22.24 10.16
N SER A 154 11.68 -21.49 10.69
CA SER A 154 10.68 -20.77 9.90
C SER A 154 10.19 -19.50 10.59
N ILE A 155 9.64 -18.56 9.84
CA ILE A 155 8.83 -17.46 10.38
C ILE A 155 7.35 -17.75 10.17
N SER A 156 6.54 -17.61 11.22
CA SER A 156 5.09 -17.52 11.12
C SER A 156 4.65 -16.07 11.12
N LEU A 157 3.83 -15.69 10.14
CA LEU A 157 3.07 -14.45 10.09
C LEU A 157 1.60 -14.77 10.32
N SER A 158 0.93 -14.06 11.22
CA SER A 158 -0.50 -14.22 11.50
C SER A 158 -1.23 -12.89 11.55
N GLU A 159 -2.56 -12.95 11.51
CA GLU A 159 -3.43 -11.76 11.42
C GLU A 159 -2.98 -10.79 10.32
N VAL A 160 -2.53 -11.34 9.18
CA VAL A 160 -2.06 -10.52 8.07
C VAL A 160 -3.26 -9.86 7.41
N THR A 161 -3.19 -8.54 7.29
CA THR A 161 -4.28 -7.72 6.76
C THR A 161 -3.77 -6.73 5.73
N ALA A 162 -4.45 -6.67 4.58
CA ALA A 162 -4.17 -5.71 3.53
C ALA A 162 -4.98 -4.42 3.71
N PHE A 163 -4.34 -3.27 3.55
CA PHE A 163 -4.94 -1.93 3.56
C PHE A 163 -4.53 -1.20 2.29
N GLY A 164 -5.43 -0.41 1.72
CA GLY A 164 -5.17 0.41 0.54
C GLY A 164 -5.97 1.70 0.57
N ASP A 165 -5.51 2.69 -0.19
CA ASP A 165 -6.13 4.00 -0.34
C ASP A 165 -7.12 4.08 -1.54
N SER A 166 -7.24 3.02 -2.34
CA SER A 166 -8.03 2.99 -3.57
C SER A 166 -9.10 1.89 -3.63
N GLU A 167 -10.00 2.00 -4.62
CA GLU A 167 -11.00 0.98 -4.93
C GLU A 167 -10.34 -0.23 -5.64
N GLY A 168 -10.52 -1.44 -5.08
CA GLY A 168 -9.99 -2.70 -5.63
C GLY A 168 -8.93 -3.32 -4.72
N VAL A 169 -9.24 -4.48 -4.11
CA VAL A 169 -8.52 -5.01 -2.95
C VAL A 169 -7.28 -5.83 -3.34
N ALA A 170 -6.09 -5.41 -2.90
CA ALA A 170 -4.95 -6.32 -2.81
C ALA A 170 -5.20 -7.36 -1.72
N THR A 171 -4.85 -8.61 -1.98
CA THR A 171 -5.14 -9.76 -1.10
C THR A 171 -3.88 -10.30 -0.46
N THR A 172 -4.03 -10.81 0.76
CA THR A 172 -2.99 -11.49 1.55
C THR A 172 -3.56 -12.78 2.12
N GLU A 173 -2.72 -13.77 2.38
CA GLU A 173 -3.10 -14.90 3.24
C GLU A 173 -3.14 -14.43 4.69
N ALA A 174 -4.23 -14.70 5.42
CA ALA A 174 -4.38 -14.22 6.81
C ALA A 174 -3.32 -14.83 7.76
N SER A 175 -2.73 -15.97 7.38
CA SER A 175 -1.62 -16.59 8.09
C SER A 175 -0.73 -17.36 7.12
N GLN A 176 0.58 -17.30 7.32
CA GLN A 176 1.57 -17.98 6.49
C GLN A 176 2.77 -18.41 7.34
N THR A 177 3.36 -19.55 6.99
CA THR A 177 4.65 -19.99 7.54
C THR A 177 5.67 -20.04 6.41
N ILE A 178 6.83 -19.42 6.64
CA ILE A 178 7.89 -19.22 5.65
C ILE A 178 9.14 -19.90 6.19
N ASN A 179 9.57 -20.98 5.54
CA ASN A 179 10.76 -21.72 5.96
C ASN A 179 12.05 -20.99 5.56
N PHE A 180 13.17 -21.41 6.14
CA PHE A 180 14.51 -20.99 5.71
C PHE A 180 15.30 -22.19 5.16
N PRO A 181 15.85 -22.11 3.94
CA PRO A 181 15.58 -21.11 2.90
C PRO A 181 14.18 -21.31 2.26
N GLN A 182 13.69 -20.28 1.58
CA GLN A 182 12.47 -20.32 0.78
C GLN A 182 12.71 -19.58 -0.53
N THR A 183 12.37 -20.21 -1.66
CA THR A 183 12.67 -19.65 -2.99
C THR A 183 11.73 -18.51 -3.38
N SER A 184 10.44 -18.62 -3.06
CA SER A 184 9.45 -17.55 -3.24
C SER A 184 8.16 -17.91 -2.52
N VAL A 185 7.63 -16.98 -1.72
CA VAL A 185 6.29 -17.05 -1.14
C VAL A 185 5.55 -15.75 -1.40
N ALA A 186 4.34 -15.80 -1.93
CA ALA A 186 3.52 -14.60 -2.10
C ALA A 186 3.13 -14.04 -0.73
N VAL A 187 3.25 -12.72 -0.56
CA VAL A 187 2.88 -12.02 0.68
C VAL A 187 1.65 -11.16 0.44
N MET A 188 1.62 -10.41 -0.67
CA MET A 188 0.51 -9.56 -1.04
C MET A 188 0.38 -9.51 -2.56
N THR A 189 -0.83 -9.60 -3.08
CA THR A 189 -1.09 -9.62 -4.53
C THR A 189 -2.23 -8.67 -4.88
N ALA A 190 -2.02 -7.85 -5.91
CA ALA A 190 -3.07 -7.09 -6.54
C ALA A 190 -3.36 -7.67 -7.94
N ALA A 191 -4.62 -8.00 -8.19
CA ALA A 191 -5.08 -8.39 -9.52
C ALA A 191 -5.13 -7.19 -10.48
N GLU A 192 -5.41 -7.46 -11.75
CA GLU A 192 -5.73 -6.41 -12.71
C GLU A 192 -6.90 -5.55 -12.19
N LYS A 193 -6.80 -4.23 -12.34
CA LYS A 193 -7.75 -3.21 -11.84
C LYS A 193 -7.85 -3.13 -10.31
N ALA A 194 -6.83 -3.60 -9.60
CA ALA A 194 -6.69 -3.45 -8.15
C ALA A 194 -5.25 -3.01 -7.82
N GLY A 195 -5.03 -2.61 -6.57
CA GLY A 195 -3.67 -2.35 -6.07
C GLY A 195 -3.06 -1.01 -6.47
N GLU A 196 -3.86 -0.06 -6.97
CA GLU A 196 -3.36 1.27 -7.31
C GLU A 196 -3.20 2.14 -6.06
N GLY A 197 -2.29 3.10 -6.10
CA GLY A 197 -1.96 3.91 -4.92
C GLY A 197 -1.11 3.13 -3.92
N VAL A 198 -1.27 3.42 -2.63
CA VAL A 198 -0.47 2.85 -1.54
C VAL A 198 -1.19 1.66 -0.91
N TRP A 199 -0.52 0.50 -0.89
CA TRP A 199 -1.01 -0.75 -0.31
C TRP A 199 -0.07 -1.28 0.74
N THR A 200 -0.61 -1.73 1.86
CA THR A 200 0.15 -2.23 3.01
C THR A 200 -0.36 -3.60 3.43
N ALA A 201 0.54 -4.57 3.57
CA ALA A 201 0.27 -5.80 4.31
C ALA A 201 0.84 -5.65 5.73
N LYS A 202 -0.04 -5.63 6.73
CA LYS A 202 0.30 -5.50 8.15
C LYS A 202 0.23 -6.87 8.82
N PHE A 203 1.18 -7.17 9.71
CA PHE A 203 1.28 -8.42 10.46
C PHE A 203 0.83 -8.19 11.91
N GLY A 204 -0.44 -8.45 12.20
CA GLY A 204 -1.04 -8.13 13.52
C GLY A 204 -1.52 -6.68 13.62
N LYS A 205 -1.51 -6.11 14.82
CA LYS A 205 -2.02 -4.75 15.12
C LYS A 205 -1.11 -4.04 16.11
N ASN A 206 -1.07 -2.70 16.08
CA ASN A 206 -0.24 -1.92 17.01
C ASN A 206 -0.72 -2.15 18.46
N ALA A 207 -2.03 -2.22 18.67
CA ALA A 207 -2.64 -2.52 19.96
C ALA A 207 -2.33 -3.93 20.51
N SER A 208 -1.89 -4.86 19.66
CA SER A 208 -1.53 -6.23 20.05
C SER A 208 -0.05 -6.39 20.41
N LEU A 209 0.76 -5.33 20.30
CA LEU A 209 2.16 -5.36 20.72
C LEU A 209 2.24 -5.49 22.25
N ALA A 210 2.95 -6.53 22.70
CA ALA A 210 3.13 -6.82 24.11
C ALA A 210 4.44 -6.22 24.63
N GLN A 211 4.49 -5.87 25.92
CA GLN A 211 5.75 -5.51 26.58
C GLN A 211 6.54 -6.78 26.91
N ASP A 212 7.82 -6.81 26.55
CA ASP A 212 8.78 -7.84 26.98
C ASP A 212 10.11 -7.19 27.35
N GLY A 213 10.41 -7.15 28.65
CA GLY A 213 11.51 -6.35 29.17
C GLY A 213 11.39 -4.87 28.76
N GLU A 214 12.44 -4.33 28.14
CA GLU A 214 12.48 -2.96 27.61
C GLU A 214 11.85 -2.84 26.21
N ASN A 215 11.54 -3.97 25.56
CA ASN A 215 11.08 -4.02 24.17
C ASN A 215 9.56 -4.16 24.05
N LYS A 216 9.03 -3.74 22.89
CA LYS A 216 7.72 -4.18 22.40
C LYS A 216 7.91 -5.36 21.47
N VAL A 217 7.11 -6.41 21.63
CA VAL A 217 7.16 -7.61 20.79
C VAL A 217 5.83 -7.84 20.06
N ASN A 218 5.93 -8.29 18.82
CA ASN A 218 4.80 -8.65 17.98
C ASN A 218 4.61 -10.17 17.97
N SER A 219 3.61 -10.66 18.70
CA SER A 219 3.29 -12.11 18.73
C SER A 219 2.71 -12.65 17.42
N ASN A 220 2.44 -11.79 16.43
CA ASN A 220 1.98 -12.19 15.10
C ASN A 220 3.12 -12.39 14.09
N VAL A 221 4.36 -12.15 14.51
CA VAL A 221 5.56 -12.48 13.76
C VAL A 221 6.44 -13.32 14.68
N LYS A 222 6.62 -14.60 14.37
CA LYS A 222 7.36 -15.52 15.25
C LYS A 222 8.40 -16.31 14.49
N LEU A 223 9.62 -16.37 15.04
CA LEU A 223 10.61 -17.38 14.65
C LEU A 223 10.24 -18.70 15.35
N ASN A 224 10.09 -19.76 14.57
CA ASN A 224 9.92 -21.12 15.06
C ASN A 224 11.25 -21.86 14.92
N LEU A 225 11.73 -22.40 16.03
CA LEU A 225 12.92 -23.24 16.12
C LEU A 225 12.51 -24.62 16.59
N SER A 226 12.93 -25.65 15.86
CA SER A 226 12.65 -27.03 16.24
C SER A 226 13.54 -27.48 17.40
N ALA A 227 13.12 -28.50 18.13
CA ALA A 227 13.96 -29.16 19.12
C ALA A 227 15.29 -29.66 18.52
N LYS A 228 15.28 -30.03 17.23
CA LYS A 228 16.47 -30.49 16.50
C LYS A 228 17.45 -29.33 16.29
N ASP A 229 16.98 -28.17 15.86
CA ASP A 229 17.81 -26.97 15.75
C ASP A 229 18.40 -26.61 17.12
N MET A 230 17.56 -26.54 18.14
CA MET A 230 17.95 -26.16 19.50
C MET A 230 19.02 -27.07 20.13
N THR A 231 19.17 -28.32 19.67
CA THR A 231 20.24 -29.23 20.13
C THR A 231 21.58 -29.04 19.42
N LYS A 232 21.58 -28.36 18.25
CA LYS A 232 22.75 -28.16 17.40
C LYS A 232 23.29 -26.73 17.43
N VAL A 233 22.50 -25.77 17.93
CA VAL A 233 22.91 -24.36 17.98
C VAL A 233 24.09 -24.13 18.90
N SER A 234 25.03 -23.33 18.40
CA SER A 234 26.07 -22.66 19.18
C SER A 234 25.57 -21.34 19.76
N ALA A 235 26.15 -20.89 20.88
CA ALA A 235 25.84 -19.59 21.47
C ALA A 235 26.50 -18.44 20.67
N THR A 236 25.93 -18.11 19.52
CA THR A 236 26.40 -17.09 18.57
C THR A 236 25.23 -16.53 17.78
N ASP A 237 25.49 -15.50 16.96
CA ASP A 237 24.47 -14.87 16.13
C ASP A 237 24.17 -15.73 14.91
N TYR A 238 22.89 -15.86 14.60
CA TYR A 238 22.41 -16.50 13.39
C TYR A 238 21.61 -15.49 12.57
N ASN A 239 21.86 -15.44 11.27
CA ASN A 239 21.27 -14.45 10.38
C ASN A 239 20.68 -15.12 9.14
N SER A 240 19.64 -14.48 8.58
CA SER A 240 19.12 -14.80 7.26
C SER A 240 18.83 -13.51 6.51
N THR A 241 19.07 -13.52 5.20
CA THR A 241 18.63 -12.46 4.31
C THR A 241 17.17 -12.67 3.93
N LEU A 242 16.38 -11.60 3.99
CA LEU A 242 15.01 -11.51 3.52
C LEU A 242 14.99 -10.64 2.25
N THR A 243 14.61 -11.21 1.12
CA THR A 243 14.55 -10.49 -0.15
C THR A 243 13.10 -10.32 -0.59
N TRP A 244 12.61 -9.08 -0.53
CA TRP A 244 11.29 -8.70 -0.98
C TRP A 244 11.31 -8.43 -2.48
N ASN A 245 10.51 -9.16 -3.24
CA ASN A 245 10.47 -9.11 -4.70
C ASN A 245 9.11 -8.57 -5.16
N LEU A 246 9.12 -7.48 -5.94
CA LEU A 246 7.93 -6.87 -6.51
C LEU A 246 7.90 -7.07 -8.03
N ALA A 247 6.85 -7.73 -8.52
CA ALA A 247 6.61 -7.93 -9.94
C ALA A 247 5.40 -7.13 -10.40
N GLY A 248 5.56 -6.32 -11.45
CA GLY A 248 4.51 -5.44 -11.97
C GLY A 248 3.42 -6.11 -12.81
N THR A 249 3.39 -7.43 -12.85
CA THR A 249 2.27 -8.21 -13.39
C THR A 249 2.16 -9.46 -12.54
N PRO A 250 0.99 -9.74 -11.95
CA PRO A 250 0.83 -10.91 -11.09
C PRO A 250 0.91 -12.17 -11.95
N THR A 251 1.79 -13.09 -11.55
CA THR A 251 1.82 -14.45 -12.10
C THR A 251 1.03 -15.37 -11.17
N PHE A 252 -0.21 -15.66 -11.52
CA PHE A 252 -0.98 -16.66 -10.79
C PHE A 252 -0.49 -18.05 -11.21
N ALA A 253 -0.08 -18.88 -10.25
CA ALA A 253 0.05 -20.31 -10.51
C ALA A 253 -1.35 -20.81 -10.89
N ALA A 254 -1.51 -21.35 -12.11
CA ALA A 254 -2.77 -21.90 -12.55
C ALA A 254 -3.23 -22.93 -11.52
N SER A 255 -4.42 -22.72 -10.92
CA SER A 255 -5.05 -23.78 -10.14
C SER A 255 -5.24 -24.96 -11.07
N ALA A 256 -4.63 -26.10 -10.72
CA ALA A 256 -4.88 -27.35 -11.42
C ALA A 256 -6.38 -27.62 -11.30
N THR A 257 -7.11 -27.35 -12.38
CA THR A 257 -8.50 -27.78 -12.48
C THR A 257 -8.46 -29.31 -12.43
N PRO A 258 -9.10 -29.98 -11.46
CA PRO A 258 -9.20 -31.42 -11.52
C PRO A 258 -9.94 -31.77 -12.82
N ALA A 259 -9.31 -32.60 -13.65
CA ALA A 259 -9.96 -33.16 -14.82
C ALA A 259 -11.21 -33.91 -14.36
N VAL A 260 -12.35 -33.58 -14.97
CA VAL A 260 -13.61 -34.33 -14.85
C VAL A 260 -13.48 -35.65 -15.59
#